data_AF-A0A9D2TLC7-F1
#
_entry.id   AF-A0A9D2TLC7-F1
#
_cell.length_a   1.000
_cell.length_b   1.000
_cell.length_c   1.000
_cell.angle_alpha   90.00
_cell.angle_beta   90.00
_cell.angle_gamma   90.00
#
_symmetry.space_group_name_H-M   'P 1'
#
loop_
_entity.id
_entity.type
_entity.pdbx_description
1 polymer ?
#
loop_
_entity_poly.entity_id
_entity_poly.type
_entity_poly.pdbx_seq_one_letter_code
_entity_poly.pdbx_strand_id
1 'polypeptide(L)'
;MNANTFFDPIKAEAFEWINAGLDSLVIPIGALICGAVFIFLLIKCVAEYRAGQGEDIKNKIFPMLLCLIIAGVLLSKNLWWGAFTSGI
;
A
#
# COMPACT_ATOMS: atom_id res chain seq x y z
N MET A 1 19.54 -8.39 36.39
CA MET A 1 19.47 -8.34 34.92
C MET A 1 18.14 -7.73 34.55
N ASN A 2 18.16 -6.61 33.83
CA ASN A 2 16.95 -5.89 33.45
C ASN A 2 16.23 -6.70 32.37
N ALA A 3 14.92 -6.91 32.50
CA ALA A 3 14.14 -7.68 31.53
C ALA A 3 14.35 -7.17 30.09
N ASN A 4 14.51 -5.86 29.91
CA ASN A 4 14.75 -5.21 28.62
C ASN A 4 15.96 -5.81 27.88
N THR A 5 17.09 -6.04 28.55
CA THR A 5 18.32 -6.52 27.91
C THR A 5 18.21 -7.96 27.38
N PHE A 6 17.23 -8.73 27.84
CA PHE A 6 16.97 -10.10 27.39
C PHE A 6 15.97 -10.15 26.23
N PHE A 7 15.05 -9.19 26.15
CA PHE A 7 14.00 -9.15 25.12
C PHE A 7 14.37 -8.25 23.93
N ASP A 8 15.32 -7.33 24.08
CA ASP A 8 15.79 -6.45 22.99
C ASP A 8 16.28 -7.22 21.74
N PRO A 9 17.04 -8.33 21.84
CA PRO A 9 17.48 -9.08 20.65
C PRO A 9 16.32 -9.80 19.95
N ILE A 10 15.39 -10.35 20.73
CA ILE A 10 14.20 -11.06 20.22
C ILE A 10 13.27 -10.06 19.51
N LYS A 11 13.15 -8.85 20.06
CA LYS A 11 12.41 -7.75 19.44
C LYS A 11 13.07 -7.36 18.12
N ALA A 12 14.40 -7.17 18.09
CA ALA A 12 15.13 -6.83 16.87
C ALA A 12 14.96 -7.88 15.77
N GLU A 13 15.08 -9.17 16.11
CA GLU A 13 14.88 -10.27 15.17
C GLU A 13 13.44 -10.28 14.63
N ALA A 14 12.44 -10.17 15.49
CA ALA A 14 11.03 -10.08 15.06
C ALA A 14 10.78 -8.89 14.12
N PHE A 15 11.41 -7.73 14.38
CA PHE A 15 11.31 -6.56 13.50
C PHE A 15 11.96 -6.79 12.14
N GLU A 16 13.08 -7.51 12.08
CA GLU A 16 13.75 -7.86 10.84
C GLU A 16 12.90 -8.79 9.98
N TRP A 17 12.29 -9.83 10.58
CA TRP A 17 11.35 -10.72 9.89
C TRP A 17 10.12 -9.98 9.35
N ILE A 18 9.55 -9.07 10.15
CA ILE A 18 8.41 -8.27 9.71
C ILE A 18 8.82 -7.33 8.57
N ASN A 19 9.98 -6.68 8.68
CA ASN A 19 10.48 -5.77 7.66
C ASN A 19 10.72 -6.50 6.32
N ALA A 20 11.34 -7.68 6.37
CA ALA A 20 11.59 -8.54 5.21
C ALA A 20 10.28 -9.03 4.58
N GLY A 21 9.29 -9.44 5.39
CA GLY A 21 7.97 -9.82 4.91
C GLY A 21 7.22 -8.66 4.23
N LEU A 22 7.36 -7.44 4.76
CA LEU A 22 6.76 -6.24 4.19
C LEU A 22 7.33 -5.92 2.80
N ASP A 23 8.67 -5.98 2.64
CA ASP A 23 9.35 -5.66 1.38
C ASP A 23 9.18 -6.74 0.32
N SER A 24 9.25 -8.01 0.71
CA SER A 24 9.24 -9.13 -0.22
C SER A 24 7.83 -9.46 -0.72
N LEU A 25 6.81 -9.29 0.12
CA LEU A 25 5.46 -9.77 -0.17
C LEU A 25 4.43 -8.65 -0.15
N VAL A 26 4.27 -7.96 0.98
CA VAL A 26 3.09 -7.09 1.20
C VAL A 26 3.08 -5.90 0.23
N ILE A 27 4.20 -5.19 0.09
CA ILE A 27 4.31 -4.03 -0.78
C ILE A 27 4.19 -4.39 -2.27
N PRO A 28 4.98 -5.33 -2.82
CA PRO A 28 4.90 -5.65 -4.23
C PRO A 28 3.54 -6.22 -4.62
N ILE A 29 2.95 -7.10 -3.79
CA ILE A 29 1.62 -7.67 -4.07
C ILE A 29 0.54 -6.58 -3.96
N GLY A 30 0.58 -5.74 -2.93
CA GLY A 30 -0.38 -4.65 -2.75
C GLY A 30 -0.34 -3.64 -3.90
N ALA A 31 0.86 -3.28 -4.36
CA ALA A 31 1.07 -2.39 -5.50
C ALA A 31 0.55 -3.02 -6.80
N LEU A 32 0.78 -4.32 -6.99
CA LEU A 32 0.35 -5.05 -8.19
C LEU A 32 -1.18 -5.16 -8.25
N ILE A 33 -1.85 -5.45 -7.13
CA ILE A 33 -3.32 -5.47 -7.04
C ILE A 33 -3.89 -4.08 -7.30
N CYS A 34 -3.34 -3.04 -6.66
CA CYS A 34 -3.80 -1.66 -6.88
C CYS A 34 -3.63 -1.23 -8.34
N GLY A 35 -2.50 -1.58 -8.97
CA GLY A 35 -2.25 -1.32 -10.38
C GLY A 35 -3.23 -2.03 -11.32
N ALA A 36 -3.51 -3.31 -11.07
CA ALA A 36 -4.47 -4.08 -11.87
C ALA A 36 -5.90 -3.50 -11.77
N VAL A 37 -6.34 -3.15 -10.55
CA VAL A 37 -7.66 -2.55 -10.31
C VAL A 37 -7.75 -1.17 -10.97
N PHE A 38 -6.69 -0.36 -10.87
CA PHE A 38 -6.63 0.95 -11.50
C PHE A 38 -6.79 0.86 -13.02
N ILE A 39 -6.03 -0.01 -13.68
CA ILE A 39 -6.11 -0.21 -15.14
C ILE A 39 -7.52 -0.67 -15.54
N PHE A 40 -8.10 -1.62 -14.80
CA PHE A 40 -9.46 -2.11 -15.07
C PHE A 40 -10.52 -1.00 -14.98
N LEU A 41 -10.44 -0.16 -13.95
CA LEU A 41 -11.36 0.97 -13.77
C LEU A 41 -11.15 2.03 -14.85
N LEU A 42 -9.90 2.27 -15.27
CA LEU A 42 -9.56 3.22 -16.32
C LEU A 42 -10.13 2.77 -17.67
N ILE A 43 -9.96 1.49 -18.03
CA ILE A 43 -10.54 0.92 -19.27
C ILE A 43 -12.06 1.09 -19.29
N LYS A 44 -12.74 0.76 -18.18
CA LYS A 44 -14.19 0.93 -18.07
C LYS A 44 -14.62 2.40 -18.17
N CYS A 45 -13.92 3.28 -17.49
CA CYS A 45 -14.16 4.72 -17.54
C CYS A 45 -14.04 5.26 -18.97
N VAL A 46 -13.02 4.84 -19.72
CA VAL A 46 -12.80 5.26 -21.12
C VAL A 46 -13.91 4.74 -22.04
N ALA A 47 -14.36 3.49 -21.84
CA ALA A 47 -15.46 2.91 -22.62
C ALA A 47 -16.76 3.70 -22.42
N GLU A 48 -17.08 4.09 -21.18
CA GLU A 48 -18.29 4.85 -20.84
C GLU A 48 -18.22 6.31 -21.29
N TYR A 49 -17.03 6.91 -21.22
CA TYR A 49 -16.80 8.26 -21.77
C TYR A 49 -17.08 8.30 -23.28
N ARG A 50 -16.70 7.23 -24.01
CA ARG A 50 -17.01 7.08 -25.44
C ARG A 50 -18.48 6.80 -25.71
N ALA A 51 -19.20 6.19 -24.77
CA ALA A 51 -20.63 5.91 -24.88
C ALA A 51 -21.52 7.10 -24.48
N GLY A 52 -20.95 8.24 -24.06
CA GLY A 52 -21.70 9.44 -23.67
C GLY A 52 -22.35 9.38 -22.29
N GLN A 53 -21.99 8.39 -21.45
CA GLN A 53 -22.54 8.21 -20.10
C GLN A 53 -21.70 8.97 -19.07
N GLY A 54 -21.92 10.30 -19.02
CA GLY A 54 -21.19 11.27 -18.19
C GLY A 54 -21.33 11.08 -16.67
N GLU A 55 -22.49 10.61 -16.20
CA GLU A 55 -22.82 10.58 -14.77
C GLU A 55 -22.06 9.51 -13.98
N ASP A 56 -21.79 8.34 -14.57
CA ASP A 56 -21.14 7.22 -13.87
C ASP A 56 -19.62 7.39 -13.71
N ILE A 57 -19.03 8.32 -14.45
CA ILE A 57 -17.58 8.61 -14.39
C ILE A 57 -17.18 9.12 -13.01
N LYS A 58 -18.01 9.94 -12.36
CA LYS A 58 -17.73 10.45 -11.00
C LYS A 58 -17.65 9.33 -9.97
N ASN A 59 -18.51 8.32 -10.08
CA ASN A 59 -18.54 7.17 -9.17
C ASN A 59 -17.32 6.25 -9.34
N LYS A 60 -16.66 6.28 -10.51
CA LYS A 60 -15.48 5.44 -10.82
C LYS A 60 -14.15 6.15 -10.67
N ILE A 61 -14.13 7.48 -10.70
CA ILE A 61 -12.94 8.29 -10.39
C ILE A 61 -12.52 8.12 -8.93
N PHE A 62 -13.48 8.06 -8.01
CA PHE A 62 -13.19 7.91 -6.57
C PHE A 62 -12.35 6.66 -6.25
N PRO A 63 -12.73 5.43 -6.68
CA PRO A 63 -11.91 4.25 -6.44
C PRO A 63 -10.57 4.28 -7.20
N MET A 64 -10.47 4.92 -8.37
CA MET A 64 -9.19 5.12 -9.06
C MET A 64 -8.23 6.00 -8.26
N LEU A 65 -8.73 7.11 -7.71
CA LEU A 65 -7.97 8.01 -6.83
C LEU A 65 -7.50 7.28 -5.57
N LEU A 66 -8.38 6.46 -5.00
CA LEU A 66 -8.07 5.67 -3.80
C LEU A 66 -6.97 4.65 -4.07
N CYS A 67 -7.00 3.95 -5.21
CA CYS A 67 -5.91 3.05 -5.63
C CYS A 67 -4.57 3.78 -5.80
N LEU A 68 -4.56 5.00 -6.36
CA LEU A 68 -3.35 5.81 -6.49
C LEU A 68 -2.79 6.25 -5.13
N ILE A 69 -3.66 6.63 -4.19
CA ILE A 69 -3.26 6.99 -2.82
C ILE A 69 -2.66 5.78 -2.11
N ILE A 70 -3.30 4.62 -2.17
CA ILE A 70 -2.80 3.38 -1.54
C ILE A 70 -1.45 2.97 -2.16
N ALA A 71 -1.32 3.00 -3.49
CA ALA A 71 -0.06 2.72 -4.15
C ALA A 71 1.05 3.69 -3.72
N GLY A 72 0.73 4.99 -3.61
CA GLY A 72 1.66 6.00 -3.10
C GLY A 72 2.08 5.75 -1.64
N VAL A 73 1.16 5.31 -0.78
CA VAL A 73 1.47 4.92 0.60
C VAL A 73 2.37 3.69 0.62
N LEU A 74 2.05 2.64 -0.13
CA LEU A 74 2.87 1.42 -0.19
C LEU A 74 4.30 1.70 -0.67
N LEU A 75 4.45 2.55 -1.69
CA LEU A 75 5.75 2.95 -2.23
C LEU A 75 6.52 3.92 -1.31
N SER A 76 5.84 4.63 -0.43
CA SER A 76 6.45 5.50 0.57
C SER A 76 6.73 4.80 1.90
N LYS A 77 6.95 3.47 1.88
CA LYS A 77 7.34 2.67 3.06
C LYS A 77 8.36 3.37 3.94
N ASN A 78 9.42 3.91 3.35
CA ASN A 78 10.51 4.54 4.09
C ASN A 78 10.06 5.70 4.98
N LEU A 79 8.92 6.36 4.69
CA LEU A 79 8.37 7.47 5.48
C LEU A 79 7.55 6.98 6.69
N TRP A 80 6.60 6.06 6.47
CA TRP A 80 5.72 5.60 7.56
C TRP A 80 6.34 4.46 8.37
N TRP A 81 7.08 3.55 7.73
CA TRP A 81 7.77 2.47 8.43
C TRP A 81 8.82 3.01 9.39
N GLY A 82 9.60 4.00 8.96
CA GLY A 82 10.55 4.72 9.82
C GLY A 82 9.87 5.38 11.03
N ALA A 83 8.67 5.94 10.86
CA ALA A 83 7.90 6.49 11.98
C ALA A 83 7.46 5.40 12.97
N PHE A 84 7.01 4.23 12.50
CA PHE A 84 6.67 3.09 13.37
C PHE A 84 7.87 2.50 14.10
N THR A 85 9.05 2.46 13.49
CA THR A 85 10.25 1.90 14.10
C THR A 85 11.03 2.90 14.95
N SER A 86 10.80 4.21 14.80
CA SER A 86 11.52 5.27 15.54
C SER A 86 11.14 5.39 17.03
N GLY A 87 10.05 4.76 17.46
CA GLY A 87 9.60 4.74 18.86
C GLY A 87 10.01 3.49 19.65
N ILE A 88 10.94 2.70 19.12
CA ILE A 88 11.32 1.37 19.62
C ILE A 88 12.76 1.31 20.09
#